data_AF-A0A914PD52-F1
#
_entry.id   AF-A0A914PD52-F1
#
_cell.length_a   1.000
_cell.length_b   1.000
_cell.length_c   1.000
_cell.angle_alpha   90.00
_cell.angle_beta   90.00
_cell.angle_gamma   90.00
#
_symmetry.space_group_name_H-M   'P 1'
#
loop_
_entity.id
_entity.type
_entity.pdbx_description
1 polymer ?
#
loop_
_entity_poly.entity_id
_entity_poly.type
_entity_poly.pdbx_seq_one_letter_code
_entity_poly.pdbx_strand_id
1 'polypeptide(L)'
;MLKNVLYAEHIKFISIVAYFVASNWVIIERVWAIINLKGYETRKEYKFIVAVIFGQWFVSAGGYWLAVQGYLPVMLFLIPGIILTISSVLVYRYMDRKNKRKYRLSKSVGNAYTLTERYQLAENIKTAPLVLAMINVNITLNTMVFVVS
;
A
#
# COMPACT_ATOMS: atom_id res chain seq x y z
N MET A 1 17.10 32.67 4.31
CA MET A 1 16.99 32.09 2.96
C MET A 1 17.43 30.63 2.93
N LEU A 2 18.65 30.27 3.33
CA LEU A 2 19.14 28.87 3.37
C LEU A 2 18.26 27.90 4.19
N LYS A 3 17.78 28.32 5.37
CA LYS A 3 16.88 27.49 6.19
C LYS A 3 15.61 27.08 5.45
N ASN A 4 15.00 28.01 4.71
CA ASN A 4 13.74 27.74 3.98
C ASN A 4 13.94 26.74 2.83
N VAL A 5 15.11 26.76 2.19
CA VAL A 5 15.49 25.79 1.16
C VAL A 5 15.67 24.40 1.77
N LEU A 6 16.36 24.30 2.92
CA LEU A 6 16.56 23.05 3.63
C LEU A 6 15.24 22.42 4.12
N TYR A 7 14.32 23.25 4.65
CA TYR A 7 12.99 22.79 5.06
C TYR A 7 12.16 22.27 3.87
N ALA A 8 12.22 22.94 2.72
CA ALA A 8 11.53 22.50 1.52
C ALA A 8 12.05 21.13 1.04
N GLU A 9 13.35 20.91 1.07
CA GLU A 9 13.98 19.62 0.73
C GLU A 9 13.54 18.49 1.68
N HIS A 10 13.52 18.74 3.00
CA HIS A 10 13.07 17.76 3.99
C HIS A 10 11.56 17.44 3.89
N ILE A 11 10.73 18.41 3.50
CA ILE A 11 9.31 18.15 3.24
C ILE A 11 9.17 17.26 1.99
N LYS A 12 9.91 17.55 0.92
CA LYS A 12 9.96 16.69 -0.28
C LYS A 12 10.42 15.27 0.07
N PHE A 13 11.39 15.10 0.96
CA PHE A 13 11.82 13.79 1.47
C PHE A 13 10.67 13.00 2.09
N ILE A 14 10.03 13.61 3.09
CA ILE A 14 8.99 12.96 3.88
C ILE A 14 7.83 12.58 2.97
N SER A 15 7.48 13.44 2.01
CA SER A 15 6.45 13.16 1.02
C SER A 15 6.82 12.00 0.09
N ILE A 16 8.04 11.95 -0.45
CA ILE A 16 8.49 10.87 -1.34
C ILE A 16 8.56 9.53 -0.59
N VAL A 17 9.05 9.51 0.65
CA VAL A 17 9.07 8.29 1.47
C VAL A 17 7.64 7.85 1.81
N ALA A 18 6.77 8.79 2.17
CA ALA A 18 5.36 8.52 2.42
C ALA A 18 4.62 8.01 1.17
N TYR A 19 4.99 8.48 -0.03
CA TYR A 19 4.43 8.03 -1.31
C TYR A 19 4.65 6.53 -1.52
N PHE A 20 5.89 6.09 -1.34
CA PHE A 20 6.26 4.71 -1.61
C PHE A 20 5.79 3.72 -0.55
N VAL A 21 5.65 4.17 0.69
CA VAL A 21 5.38 3.27 1.82
C VAL A 21 3.90 3.28 2.21
N ALA A 22 3.26 4.44 2.34
CA ALA A 22 2.01 4.56 3.07
C ALA A 22 0.80 3.98 2.31
N SER A 23 0.82 3.99 0.98
CA SER A 23 -0.24 3.39 0.15
C SER A 23 -0.08 1.88 0.01
N ASN A 24 1.16 1.38 -0.08
CA ASN A 24 1.45 -0.02 -0.36
C ASN A 24 1.22 -0.92 0.86
N TRP A 25 1.46 -0.47 2.09
CA TRP A 25 1.31 -1.34 3.26
C TRP A 25 -0.15 -1.78 3.48
N VAL A 26 -1.12 -0.86 3.37
CA VAL A 26 -2.55 -1.16 3.53
C VAL A 26 -3.01 -2.14 2.45
N ILE A 27 -2.53 -1.95 1.22
CA ILE A 27 -2.87 -2.83 0.10
C ILE A 27 -2.28 -4.22 0.33
N ILE A 28 -1.00 -4.32 0.66
CA ILE A 28 -0.31 -5.59 0.89
C ILE A 28 -1.00 -6.35 2.02
N GLU A 29 -1.28 -5.69 3.13
CA GLU A 29 -1.98 -6.26 4.30
C GLU A 29 -3.35 -6.82 3.91
N ARG A 30 -4.17 -6.05 3.18
CA ARG A 30 -5.51 -6.48 2.77
C ARG A 30 -5.50 -7.53 1.67
N VAL A 31 -4.58 -7.46 0.72
CA VAL A 31 -4.40 -8.50 -0.31
C VAL A 31 -3.99 -9.81 0.36
N TRP A 32 -3.10 -9.77 1.35
CA TRP A 32 -2.70 -10.95 2.10
C TRP A 32 -3.87 -11.56 2.87
N ALA A 33 -4.68 -10.74 3.54
CA ALA A 33 -5.88 -11.20 4.25
C ALA A 33 -6.90 -11.87 3.31
N ILE A 34 -7.01 -11.42 2.05
CA ILE A 34 -7.90 -12.02 1.04
C ILE A 34 -7.36 -13.35 0.49
N ILE A 35 -6.04 -13.46 0.30
CA ILE A 35 -5.39 -14.67 -0.23
C ILE A 35 -5.34 -15.75 0.85
N ASN A 36 -4.86 -15.41 2.05
CA ASN A 36 -4.57 -16.36 3.12
C ASN A 36 -5.44 -16.09 4.36
N LEU A 37 -6.76 -16.26 4.25
CA LEU A 37 -7.70 -16.07 5.38
C LEU A 37 -7.28 -16.86 6.63
N LYS A 38 -7.00 -18.17 6.48
CA LYS A 38 -6.62 -19.04 7.60
C LYS A 38 -5.25 -18.69 8.19
N GLY A 39 -4.25 -18.39 7.36
CA GLY A 39 -2.91 -18.04 7.83
C GLY A 39 -2.84 -16.67 8.49
N TYR A 40 -3.66 -15.71 8.02
CA TYR A 40 -3.75 -14.37 8.58
C TYR A 40 -4.17 -14.39 10.05
N GLU A 41 -5.13 -15.24 10.43
CA GLU A 41 -5.57 -15.42 11.82
C GLU A 41 -4.46 -15.96 12.73
N THR A 42 -3.72 -16.95 12.25
CA THR A 42 -2.64 -17.57 13.04
C THR A 42 -1.41 -16.69 13.22
N ARG A 43 -1.38 -15.50 12.58
CA ARG A 43 -0.25 -14.54 12.57
C ARG A 43 1.12 -15.15 12.24
N LYS A 44 1.17 -16.38 11.72
CA LYS A 44 2.44 -17.07 11.43
C LYS A 44 3.29 -16.30 10.43
N GLU A 45 2.66 -15.67 9.46
CA GLU A 45 3.32 -14.99 8.35
C GLU A 45 3.37 -13.47 8.50
N TYR A 46 2.81 -12.91 9.58
CA TYR A 46 2.82 -11.47 9.85
C TYR A 46 4.25 -10.90 9.87
N LYS A 47 5.22 -11.68 10.38
CA LYS A 47 6.64 -11.28 10.43
C LYS A 47 7.21 -11.03 9.03
N PHE A 48 6.82 -11.85 8.04
CA PHE A 48 7.25 -11.67 6.66
C PHE A 48 6.65 -10.40 6.05
N ILE A 49 5.35 -10.18 6.26
CA ILE A 49 4.66 -8.96 5.77
C ILE A 49 5.30 -7.71 6.37
N VAL A 50 5.57 -7.71 7.68
CA VAL A 50 6.25 -6.60 8.36
C VAL A 50 7.66 -6.41 7.81
N ALA A 51 8.42 -7.48 7.58
CA ALA A 51 9.75 -7.40 6.98
C ALA A 51 9.71 -6.78 5.56
N VAL A 52 8.72 -7.12 4.74
CA VAL A 52 8.51 -6.51 3.42
C VAL A 52 8.22 -5.01 3.55
N ILE A 53 7.33 -4.62 4.46
CA ILE A 53 6.99 -3.20 4.72
C ILE A 53 8.22 -2.41 5.18
N PHE A 54 8.99 -2.95 6.13
CA PHE A 54 10.21 -2.33 6.62
C PHE A 54 11.29 -2.25 5.55
N GLY A 55 11.48 -3.31 4.76
CA GLY A 55 12.42 -3.32 3.64
C GLY A 55 12.09 -2.23 2.61
N GLN A 56 10.80 -2.05 2.31
CA GLN A 56 10.34 -0.98 1.42
C GLN A 56 10.67 0.41 1.99
N TRP A 57 10.52 0.61 3.30
CA TRP A 57 10.94 1.83 4.01
C TRP A 57 12.42 2.14 3.81
N PHE A 58 13.30 1.15 4.03
CA PHE A 58 14.74 1.32 3.90
C PHE A 58 15.17 1.61 2.46
N VAL A 59 14.57 0.93 1.47
CA VAL A 59 14.85 1.17 0.05
C VAL A 59 14.43 2.59 -0.34
N SER A 60 13.26 3.05 0.09
CA SER A 60 12.79 4.41 -0.19
C SER A 60 13.65 5.48 0.49
N ALA A 61 14.02 5.28 1.76
CA ALA A 61 14.88 6.21 2.49
C ALA A 61 16.29 6.29 1.88
N GLY A 62 16.90 5.14 1.57
CA GLY A 62 18.22 5.06 0.95
C GLY A 62 18.23 5.63 -0.47
N GLY A 63 17.21 5.34 -1.26
CA GLY A 63 17.06 5.86 -2.62
C GLY A 63 16.96 7.38 -2.66
N TYR A 64 16.18 7.98 -1.75
CA TYR A 64 16.12 9.43 -1.63
C TYR A 64 17.44 10.03 -1.16
N TRP A 65 18.09 9.43 -0.15
CA TRP A 65 19.37 9.95 0.34
C TRP A 65 20.40 10.04 -0.79
N LEU A 66 20.48 9.02 -1.65
CA LEU A 66 21.31 9.04 -2.84
C LEU A 66 20.90 10.13 -3.84
N ALA A 67 19.60 10.41 -3.96
CA ALA A 67 19.10 11.47 -4.85
C ALA A 67 19.46 12.88 -4.37
N VAL A 68 19.39 13.15 -3.06
CA VAL A 68 19.80 14.45 -2.47
C VAL A 68 21.30 14.69 -2.66
N GLN A 69 22.11 13.65 -2.55
CA GLN A 69 23.55 13.74 -2.79
C GLN A 69 23.89 13.89 -4.28
N GLY A 70 22.90 13.88 -5.18
CA GLY A 70 23.08 14.02 -6.62
C GLY A 70 23.56 12.75 -7.33
N TYR A 71 23.68 11.62 -6.63
CA TYR A 71 24.11 10.35 -7.24
C TYR A 71 23.03 9.73 -8.13
N LEU A 72 21.76 10.02 -7.88
CA LEU A 72 20.63 9.48 -8.64
C LEU A 72 19.61 10.58 -8.99
N PRO A 73 19.14 10.66 -10.24
CA PRO A 73 18.04 11.55 -10.58
C PRO A 73 16.74 11.09 -9.90
N VAL A 74 16.01 12.03 -9.30
CA VAL A 74 14.72 11.79 -8.60
C VAL A 74 13.70 11.08 -9.50
N MET A 75 13.75 11.32 -10.82
CA MET A 75 12.88 10.71 -11.82
C MET A 75 12.96 9.18 -11.87
N LEU A 76 14.11 8.60 -11.52
CA LEU A 76 14.28 7.13 -11.45
C LEU A 76 13.43 6.50 -10.35
N PHE A 77 13.01 7.27 -9.35
CA PHE A 77 12.08 6.82 -8.33
C PHE A 77 10.65 7.13 -8.72
N LEU A 78 10.39 8.28 -9.35
CA LEU A 78 9.03 8.69 -9.67
C LEU A 78 8.27 7.69 -10.56
N ILE A 79 8.88 7.29 -11.68
CA ILE A 79 8.23 6.45 -12.68
C ILE A 79 7.91 5.05 -12.11
N PRO A 80 8.86 4.33 -11.49
CA PRO A 80 8.55 3.07 -10.81
C PRO A 80 7.54 3.21 -9.69
N GLY A 81 7.56 4.31 -8.93
CA GLY A 81 6.59 4.58 -7.86
C GLY A 81 5.16 4.72 -8.37
N ILE A 82 4.96 5.44 -9.47
CA ILE A 82 3.66 5.57 -10.14
C ILE A 82 3.19 4.20 -10.66
N ILE A 83 4.07 3.46 -11.33
CA ILE A 83 3.77 2.12 -11.86
C ILE A 83 3.37 1.16 -10.73
N LEU A 84 4.15 1.14 -9.64
CA LEU A 84 3.86 0.33 -8.46
C LEU A 84 2.51 0.70 -7.84
N THR A 85 2.20 1.98 -7.74
CA THR A 85 0.93 2.45 -7.17
C THR A 85 -0.26 2.05 -8.04
N ILE A 86 -0.18 2.24 -9.36
CA ILE A 86 -1.23 1.82 -10.31
C ILE A 86 -1.41 0.30 -10.25
N SER A 87 -0.32 -0.47 -10.31
CA SER A 87 -0.37 -1.93 -10.25
C SER A 87 -1.01 -2.41 -8.94
N SER A 88 -0.70 -1.78 -7.81
CA SER A 88 -1.26 -2.10 -6.50
C SER A 88 -2.77 -1.82 -6.43
N VAL A 89 -3.25 -0.72 -7.01
CA VAL A 89 -4.69 -0.43 -7.13
C VAL A 89 -5.40 -1.48 -7.98
N LEU A 90 -4.81 -1.88 -9.10
CA LEU A 90 -5.38 -2.90 -10.00
C LEU A 90 -5.46 -4.26 -9.30
N VAL A 91 -4.38 -4.67 -8.63
CA VAL A 91 -4.33 -5.89 -7.83
C VAL A 91 -5.38 -5.85 -6.73
N TYR A 92 -5.49 -4.74 -6.01
CA TYR A 92 -6.48 -4.58 -4.95
C TYR A 92 -7.91 -4.73 -5.48
N ARG A 93 -8.26 -4.06 -6.58
CA ARG A 93 -9.60 -4.19 -7.20
C ARG A 93 -9.88 -5.60 -7.68
N TYR A 94 -8.89 -6.28 -8.24
CA TYR A 94 -9.02 -7.68 -8.64
C TYR A 94 -9.28 -8.59 -7.44
N MET A 95 -8.54 -8.37 -6.33
CA MET A 95 -8.71 -9.13 -5.10
C MET A 95 -10.05 -8.83 -4.41
N ASP A 96 -10.52 -7.59 -4.40
CA ASP A 96 -11.86 -7.23 -3.89
C ASP A 96 -12.97 -7.95 -4.68
N ARG A 97 -12.86 -8.03 -6.01
CA ARG A 97 -13.81 -8.81 -6.82
C ARG A 97 -13.80 -10.30 -6.45
N LYS A 98 -12.61 -10.88 -6.24
CA LYS A 98 -12.48 -12.26 -5.74
C LYS A 98 -13.08 -12.40 -4.34
N ASN A 99 -12.85 -11.45 -3.46
CA ASN A 99 -13.35 -11.43 -2.09
C ASN A 99 -14.89 -11.43 -2.07
N LYS A 100 -15.53 -10.57 -2.88
CA LYS A 100 -16.99 -10.53 -3.07
C LYS A 100 -17.53 -11.85 -3.62
N ARG A 101 -16.81 -12.50 -4.54
CA ARG A 101 -17.18 -13.84 -5.05
C ARG A 101 -17.10 -14.90 -3.93
N LYS A 102 -16.02 -14.94 -3.15
CA LYS A 102 -15.85 -15.84 -2.00
C LYS A 102 -16.97 -15.62 -0.97
N TYR A 103 -17.31 -14.37 -0.68
CA TYR A 103 -18.39 -14.04 0.25
C TYR A 103 -19.76 -14.55 -0.23
N ARG A 104 -20.09 -14.36 -1.51
CA ARG A 104 -21.32 -14.94 -2.09
C ARG A 104 -21.36 -16.46 -1.98
N LEU A 105 -20.25 -17.12 -2.31
CA LEU A 105 -20.11 -18.57 -2.18
C LEU A 105 -20.25 -19.05 -0.73
N SER A 106 -19.73 -18.28 0.23
CA SER A 106 -19.84 -18.61 1.65
C SER A 106 -21.28 -18.56 2.18
N LYS A 107 -22.15 -17.79 1.52
CA LYS A 107 -23.59 -17.74 1.82
C LYS A 107 -24.38 -18.85 1.13
N SER A 108 -23.96 -19.27 -0.07
CA SER A 108 -24.67 -20.30 -0.84
C SER A 108 -24.28 -21.72 -0.47
N VAL A 109 -23.01 -21.95 -0.09
CA VAL A 109 -22.48 -23.27 0.26
C VAL A 109 -22.29 -23.33 1.77
N GLY A 110 -23.34 -23.76 2.47
CA GLY A 110 -23.48 -23.63 3.94
C GLY A 110 -22.36 -24.19 4.80
N ASN A 111 -21.47 -25.06 4.27
CA ASN A 111 -20.40 -25.71 5.03
C ASN A 111 -18.96 -25.46 4.51
N ALA A 112 -18.77 -24.68 3.44
CA ALA A 112 -17.41 -24.49 2.87
C ALA A 112 -16.55 -23.45 3.61
N TYR A 113 -17.18 -22.61 4.44
CA TYR A 113 -16.52 -21.52 5.16
C TYR A 113 -16.99 -21.47 6.61
N THR A 114 -16.05 -21.31 7.54
CA THR A 114 -16.28 -21.10 8.97
C THR A 114 -16.93 -19.73 9.25
N LEU A 115 -17.48 -19.55 10.45
CA LEU A 115 -18.09 -18.28 10.85
C LEU A 115 -17.07 -17.13 10.81
N THR A 116 -15.85 -17.39 11.26
CA THR A 116 -14.76 -16.41 11.28
C THR A 116 -14.32 -16.00 9.89
N GLU A 117 -14.15 -16.96 8.97
CA GLU A 117 -13.83 -16.66 7.57
C GLU A 117 -14.92 -15.80 6.92
N ARG A 118 -16.20 -16.06 7.20
CA ARG A 118 -17.31 -15.24 6.69
C ARG A 118 -17.27 -13.81 7.24
N TYR A 119 -16.94 -13.66 8.51
CA TYR A 119 -16.77 -12.35 9.14
C TYR A 119 -15.65 -11.54 8.48
N GLN A 120 -14.49 -12.15 8.28
CA GLN A 120 -13.35 -11.51 7.61
C GLN A 120 -13.66 -11.13 6.15
N LEU A 121 -14.33 -12.01 5.40
CA LEU A 121 -14.76 -11.71 4.04
C LEU A 121 -15.69 -10.48 4.02
N ALA A 122 -16.65 -10.42 4.96
CA ALA A 122 -17.58 -9.29 5.09
C ALA A 122 -16.87 -7.99 5.51
N GLU A 123 -15.94 -8.06 6.45
CA GLU A 123 -15.14 -6.92 6.91
C GLU A 123 -14.27 -6.37 5.77
N ASN A 124 -13.61 -7.23 5.00
CA ASN A 124 -12.81 -6.83 3.84
C ASN A 124 -13.66 -6.14 2.76
N ILE A 125 -14.91 -6.56 2.54
CA ILE A 125 -15.83 -5.87 1.61
C ILE A 125 -16.22 -4.50 2.16
N LYS A 126 -16.51 -4.40 3.46
CA LYS A 126 -16.92 -3.16 4.11
C LYS A 126 -15.80 -2.12 4.14
N THR A 127 -14.56 -2.56 4.33
CA THR A 127 -13.37 -1.69 4.40
C THR A 127 -12.83 -1.29 3.02
N ALA A 128 -13.20 -2.02 1.95
CA ALA A 128 -12.73 -1.74 0.60
C ALA A 128 -12.87 -0.30 0.08
N PRO A 129 -14.02 0.40 0.25
CA PRO A 129 -14.14 1.79 -0.18
C PRO A 129 -13.20 2.73 0.61
N LEU A 130 -12.98 2.47 1.90
CA LEU A 130 -12.06 3.27 2.72
C LEU A 130 -10.61 3.09 2.26
N VAL A 131 -10.20 1.86 1.98
CA VAL A 131 -8.86 1.56 1.46
C VAL A 131 -8.63 2.26 0.12
N LEU A 132 -9.60 2.19 -0.79
CA LEU A 132 -9.52 2.90 -2.08
C LEU A 132 -9.45 4.43 -1.92
N ALA A 133 -10.20 5.00 -0.98
CA ALA A 133 -10.14 6.43 -0.70
C ALA A 133 -8.77 6.84 -0.16
N MET A 134 -8.19 6.06 0.76
CA MET A 134 -6.84 6.32 1.30
C MET A 134 -5.78 6.28 0.20
N ILE A 135 -5.89 5.33 -0.75
CA ILE A 135 -4.96 5.23 -1.88
C ILE A 135 -5.10 6.46 -2.80
N ASN A 136 -6.33 6.86 -3.13
CA ASN A 136 -6.56 8.03 -3.98
C ASN A 136 -6.03 9.32 -3.34
N VAL A 137 -6.25 9.52 -2.03
CA VAL A 137 -5.69 10.66 -1.28
C VAL A 137 -4.17 10.64 -1.33
N ASN A 138 -3.55 9.48 -1.14
CA ASN A 138 -2.10 9.33 -1.20
C ASN A 138 -1.57 9.65 -2.61
N ILE A 139 -2.19 9.16 -3.68
CA ILE A 139 -1.80 9.49 -5.06
C ILE A 139 -1.90 11.00 -5.29
N THR A 140 -3.02 11.63 -4.92
CA THR A 140 -3.24 13.06 -5.13
C THR A 140 -2.22 13.92 -4.39
N LEU A 141 -1.97 13.65 -3.10
CA LEU A 141 -1.00 14.40 -2.30
C LEU A 141 0.40 14.30 -2.90
N ASN A 142 0.80 13.12 -3.38
CA ASN A 142 2.14 12.94 -3.90
C ASN A 142 2.33 13.50 -5.31
N THR A 143 1.30 13.45 -6.16
CA THR A 143 1.31 14.16 -7.45
C THR A 143 1.39 15.68 -7.22
N MET A 144 0.65 16.23 -6.24
CA MET A 144 0.71 17.65 -5.90
C MET A 144 2.11 18.08 -5.43
N VAL A 145 2.73 17.31 -4.54
CA VAL A 145 4.11 17.58 -4.09
C VAL A 145 5.04 17.62 -5.28
N PHE A 146 4.91 16.68 -6.23
CA PHE A 146 5.78 16.65 -7.40
C PHE A 146 5.56 17.83 -8.36
N VAL A 147 4.32 18.23 -8.61
CA VAL A 147 3.99 19.37 -9.50
C VAL A 147 4.48 20.70 -8.93
N VAL A 148 4.50 20.83 -7.60
CA VAL A 148 4.94 22.05 -6.89
C VAL A 148 6.46 22.06 -6.62
N SER A 149 7.14 20.93 -6.81
CA SER A 149 8.57 20.73 -6.52
C SER A 149 9.49 21.14 -7.65
#